data_AF-A0A6G3BN07-F1
#
_entry.id   AF-A0A6G3BN07-F1
#
_cell.length_a   1.000
_cell.length_b   1.000
_cell.length_c   1.000
_cell.angle_alpha   90.00
_cell.angle_beta   90.00
_cell.angle_gamma   90.00
#
_symmetry.space_group_name_H-M   'P 1'
#
loop_
_entity.id
_entity.type
_entity.pdbx_description
1 polymer ?
#
loop_
_entity_poly.entity_id
_entity_poly.type
_entity_poly.pdbx_seq_one_letter_code
_entity_poly.pdbx_strand_id
1 'polypeptide(L)' 'MNGQVQARLDAGDRAVQKAYAAFIDHTQKCDPCRTDGADCDTAAELKQVYRKAKDAAVAA' A
#
# COMPACT_ATOMS: atom_id res chain seq x y z
N MET A 1 -19.00 23.20 0.11
CA MET A 1 -18.61 22.24 -0.94
C MET A 1 -17.24 21.57 -0.71
N ASN A 2 -16.43 21.95 0.30
CA ASN A 2 -15.10 21.33 0.51
C ASN A 2 -15.08 20.00 1.28
N GLY A 3 -16.10 19.68 2.09
CA GLY A 3 -16.04 18.52 2.98
C GLY A 3 -16.00 17.15 2.29
N GLN A 4 -16.65 17.00 1.12
CA GLN A 4 -16.68 15.74 0.39
C GLN A 4 -15.36 15.43 -0.33
N VAL A 5 -14.71 16.46 -0.88
CA VAL A 5 -13.40 16.33 -1.52
C VAL A 5 -12.35 15.96 -0.47
N GLN A 6 -12.38 16.61 0.69
CA GLN A 6 -11.44 16.36 1.77
C GLN A 6 -11.60 14.94 2.36
N ALA A 7 -12.83 14.48 2.58
CA ALA A 7 -13.09 13.12 3.04
C ALA A 7 -12.63 12.03 2.05
N ARG A 8 -12.69 12.31 0.74
CA ARG A 8 -12.23 11.40 -0.32
C ARG A 8 -10.69 11.33 -0.38
N LEU A 9 -10.01 12.47 -0.24
CA LEU A 9 -8.55 12.52 -0.10
C LEU A 9 -8.09 11.76 1.14
N ASP A 10 -8.73 11.98 2.30
CA ASP A 10 -8.41 11.26 3.54
C ASP A 10 -8.65 9.74 3.42
N ALA A 11 -9.65 9.32 2.65
CA ALA A 11 -9.92 7.90 2.39
C ALA A 11 -8.85 7.29 1.48
N GLY A 12 -8.43 8.00 0.42
CA GLY A 12 -7.34 7.58 -0.47
C GLY A 12 -6.02 7.43 0.28
N ASP A 13 -5.65 8.43 1.08
CA ASP A 13 -4.41 8.42 1.87
C ASP A 13 -4.41 7.27 2.88
N ARG A 14 -5.54 7.02 3.57
CA ARG A 14 -5.66 5.87 4.48
C ARG A 14 -5.52 4.53 3.77
N ALA A 15 -6.07 4.38 2.57
CA ALA A 15 -5.92 3.17 1.78
C ALA A 15 -4.46 2.92 1.36
N VAL A 16 -3.75 3.98 0.93
CA VAL A 16 -2.33 3.94 0.59
C VAL A 16 -1.49 3.54 1.79
N GLN A 17 -1.70 4.18 2.94
CA GLN A 17 -0.96 3.89 4.18
C GLN A 17 -1.20 2.45 4.67
N LYS A 18 -2.44 1.96 4.61
CA LYS A 18 -2.77 0.59 5.00
C LYS A 18 -2.07 -0.45 4.10
N ALA A 19 -2.09 -0.24 2.79
CA ALA A 19 -1.45 -1.14 1.84
C ALA A 19 0.08 -1.13 2.00
N TYR A 20 0.66 0.04 2.23
CA TYR A 20 2.10 0.18 2.51
C TYR A 20 2.51 -0.52 3.80
N ALA A 21 1.76 -0.30 4.89
CA ALA A 21 2.02 -0.95 6.17
C ALA A 21 1.96 -2.48 6.07
N ALA A 22 0.99 -3.02 5.32
CA ALA A 22 0.90 -4.46 5.09
C ALA A 22 2.11 -5.02 4.30
N PHE A 23 2.56 -4.31 3.27
CA PHE A 23 3.77 -4.69 2.52
C PHE A 23 5.01 -4.71 3.42
N ILE A 24 5.21 -3.65 4.21
CA ILE A 24 6.37 -3.52 5.11
C ILE A 24 6.34 -4.54 6.26
N ASP A 25 5.16 -4.80 6.83
CA ASP A 25 5.00 -5.81 7.87
C ASP A 25 5.35 -7.21 7.34
N HIS A 26 4.90 -7.51 6.12
CA HIS A 26 5.19 -8.77 5.47
C HIS A 26 6.70 -8.94 5.19
N THR A 27 7.36 -7.95 4.59
CA THR A 27 8.79 -8.06 4.27
C THR A 27 9.69 -8.13 5.50
N GLN A 28 9.25 -7.61 6.66
CA GLN A 28 9.96 -7.75 7.92
C GLN A 28 9.81 -9.15 8.56
N LYS A 29 8.63 -9.77 8.41
CA LYS A 29 8.32 -11.08 9.01
C LYS A 29 8.68 -12.27 8.10
N CYS A 30 8.71 -12.05 6.79
CA CYS A 30 9.00 -13.07 5.81
C CYS A 30 10.52 -13.26 5.70
N ASP A 31 11.04 -14.34 6.27
CA ASP A 31 12.46 -14.66 6.25
C ASP A 31 13.11 -14.65 4.85
N PRO A 32 12.51 -15.22 3.78
CA PRO A 32 13.12 -15.13 2.45
C PRO A 32 13.16 -13.70 1.93
N CYS A 33 12.09 -12.91 2.12
CA CYS A 33 12.10 -11.50 1.72
C CYS A 33 13.17 -10.69 2.46
N ARG A 34 13.33 -10.96 3.76
CA ARG A 34 14.30 -10.26 4.61
C ARG A 34 15.74 -10.67 4.32
N THR A 35 15.98 -11.94 4.04
CA THR A 35 17.32 -12.51 3.90
C THR A 35 17.83 -12.38 2.48
N ASP A 36 17.00 -12.69 1.48
CA ASP A 36 17.39 -12.73 0.08
C ASP A 36 17.21 -11.36 -0.59
N GLY A 37 16.48 -10.44 0.05
CA GLY A 37 16.17 -9.11 -0.49
C GLY A 37 15.21 -9.14 -1.69
N ALA A 38 14.64 -10.30 -2.01
CA ALA A 38 13.70 -10.49 -3.10
C ALA A 38 12.26 -10.59 -2.58
N ASP A 39 11.34 -9.84 -3.19
CA ASP A 39 9.92 -9.93 -2.88
C ASP A 39 9.39 -11.34 -3.27
N CYS A 40 8.88 -12.10 -2.31
CA CYS A 40 8.11 -13.31 -2.60
C CYS A 40 6.75 -12.96 -3.25
N ASP A 41 6.01 -13.95 -3.73
CA ASP A 41 4.73 -13.72 -4.42
C ASP A 41 3.74 -12.87 -3.60
N THR A 42 3.65 -13.11 -2.28
CA THR A 42 2.82 -12.32 -1.38
C THR A 42 3.31 -10.88 -1.25
N ALA A 43 4.61 -10.66 -1.12
CA ALA A 43 5.20 -9.33 -1.07
C ALA A 43 4.96 -8.57 -2.39
N ALA A 44 5.10 -9.26 -3.53
CA ALA A 44 4.84 -8.72 -4.85
C ALA A 44 3.36 -8.32 -5.01
N GLU A 45 2.42 -9.14 -4.52
CA GLU A 45 0.99 -8.82 -4.54
C GLU A 45 0.68 -7.60 -3.66
N LEU A 46 1.21 -7.55 -2.44
CA LEU A 46 1.05 -6.40 -1.53
C LEU A 46 1.60 -5.10 -2.14
N LYS A 47 2.74 -5.19 -2.83
CA LYS A 47 3.33 -4.07 -3.56
C LYS A 47 2.45 -3.61 -4.74
N GLN A 48 1.80 -4.54 -5.45
CA GLN A 48 0.82 -4.19 -6.49
C GLN A 48 -0.41 -3.51 -5.89
N VAL A 49 -0.92 -3.98 -4.75
CA VAL A 49 -2.04 -3.36 -4.04
C VAL A 49 -1.71 -1.92 -3.61
N TYR A 50 -0.51 -1.70 -3.05
CA TYR A 50 -0.03 -0.36 -2.71
C TYR A 50 0.04 0.57 -3.92
N ARG A 51 0.56 0.09 -5.06
CA ARG A 51 0.60 0.87 -6.31
C ARG A 51 -0.80 1.25 -6.79
N LYS A 52 -1.72 0.28 -6.85
CA LYS A 52 -3.11 0.52 -7.22
C LYS A 52 -3.79 1.54 -6.30
N ALA A 53 -3.52 1.49 -4.99
CA ALA A 53 -4.04 2.47 -4.04
C ALA A 53 -3.49 3.88 -4.33
N LYS A 54 -2.21 4.01 -4.69
CA LYS A 54 -1.62 5.30 -5.08
C LYS A 54 -2.22 5.85 -6.37
N ASP A 55 -2.37 5.00 -7.39
CA ASP A 55 -2.97 5.41 -8.66
C ASP A 55 -4.41 5.87 -8.45
N ALA A 56 -5.18 5.15 -7.62
CA ALA A 56 -6.53 5.54 -7.26
C ALA A 56 -6.59 6.86 -6.47
N ALA A 57 -5.64 7.13 -5.58
CA ALA A 57 -5.58 8.37 -4.81
C ALA A 57 -5.19 9.58 -5.65
N VAL A 58 -4.31 9.41 -6.66
CA VAL A 58 -3.91 10.49 -7.59
C VAL A 58 -5.00 10.77 -8.64
N ALA A 59 -5.75 9.76 -9.04
CA ALA A 59 -6.88 9.91 -9.98
C ALA A 59 -8.16 10.45 -9.31
N ALA A 60 -8.16 10.64 -7.98
CA ALA A 60 -9.34 10.97 -7.18
C ALA A 60 -9.60 12.48 -7.06
#